data_AF-A0A931ZT64-F1
#
_entry.id   AF-A0A931ZT64-F1
#
_cell.length_a   1.000
_cell.length_b   1.000
_cell.length_c   1.000
_cell.angle_alpha   90.00
_cell.angle_beta   90.00
_cell.angle_gamma   90.00
#
_symmetry.space_group_name_H-M   'P 1'
#
loop_
_entity.id
_entity.type
_entity.pdbx_description
1 polymer ?
#
loop_
_entity_poly.entity_id
_entity_poly.type
_entity_poly.pdbx_seq_one_letter_code
_entity_poly.pdbx_strand_id
1 'polypeptide(L)'
;MSSKNHPIILFLDRNGFSIFQDTLSNVARFNFTPDIVANLDVVNKEQFGRLIATFIQINKIVPSSLSLVLSDNIIYEKDMVDIVEKQTPPVQTVSLEAPGNIDKEHKEEIQAFLEDVPFEEVLAKVIKTDKLNRIAAVNKDLVMTIADVFVNKGSTIEAVIPSFMYGTNINFAAGLTQNNIQIILEGSEVLRTGNLLTNQQRITSPQGLEIEQKEKEKKPQNLSLYILIGVFVTLVIILAVVYLNMGASQTHPASKKIKSAVDNSVAIPTTAPSVQIQASAIPTDLKVIRVKIVQSTQASEIFNSLSQQLQAIGFQDIKSSVSETSPAEKSSVVFSKNVPADAREKAFIEIKKVLPSISISENQDFDQTITVLIGRT
;
A
#
# COMPACT_ATOMS: atom_id res chain seq x y z
N MET A 1 -28.32 24.18 3.26
CA MET A 1 -27.53 23.67 4.40
C MET A 1 -26.50 22.71 3.85
N SER A 2 -25.30 23.19 3.49
CA SER A 2 -24.22 22.31 3.03
C SER A 2 -23.72 21.50 4.21
N SER A 3 -23.92 20.18 4.20
CA SER A 3 -23.22 19.30 5.13
C SER A 3 -21.72 19.54 4.93
N LYS A 4 -21.01 19.94 5.98
CA LYS A 4 -19.55 20.03 5.96
C LYS A 4 -19.02 18.60 5.79
N ASN A 5 -18.85 18.15 4.56
CA ASN A 5 -18.01 17.00 4.29
C ASN A 5 -16.59 17.45 4.56
N HIS A 6 -15.90 16.72 5.44
CA HIS A 6 -14.48 16.91 5.70
C HIS A 6 -13.73 15.90 4.83
N PRO A 7 -13.39 16.24 3.57
CA PRO A 7 -12.73 15.30 2.66
C PRO A 7 -11.39 14.87 3.24
N ILE A 8 -11.02 13.62 2.96
CA ILE A 8 -9.73 13.05 3.30
C ILE A 8 -8.83 13.22 2.07
N ILE A 9 -7.71 13.90 2.27
CA ILE A 9 -6.65 13.98 1.27
C ILE A 9 -5.52 13.09 1.74
N LEU A 10 -5.19 12.07 0.95
CA LEU A 10 -4.07 11.17 1.18
C LEU A 10 -3.02 11.40 0.11
N PHE A 11 -1.85 11.91 0.49
CA PHE A 11 -0.69 11.99 -0.40
C PHE A 11 0.20 10.77 -0.21
N LEU A 12 0.32 9.94 -1.25
CA LEU A 12 1.10 8.71 -1.26
C LEU A 12 2.45 8.96 -1.94
N ASP A 13 3.52 8.52 -1.28
CA ASP A 13 4.91 8.69 -1.65
C ASP A 13 5.64 7.34 -1.52
N ARG A 14 6.87 7.23 -2.05
CA ARG A 14 7.68 6.02 -2.03
C ARG A 14 7.92 5.47 -0.64
N ASN A 15 7.99 6.34 0.37
CA ASN A 15 8.33 5.97 1.74
C ASN A 15 7.09 5.81 2.63
N GLY A 16 5.88 6.06 2.14
CA GLY A 16 4.69 6.09 2.98
C GLY A 16 3.62 7.01 2.45
N PHE A 17 2.66 7.38 3.31
CA PHE A 17 1.65 8.37 2.97
C PHE A 17 1.44 9.39 4.09
N SER A 18 0.91 10.54 3.71
CA SER A 18 0.48 11.59 4.63
C SER A 18 -0.98 11.90 4.41
N ILE A 19 -1.71 12.20 5.49
CA ILE A 19 -3.14 12.44 5.46
C ILE A 19 -3.49 13.78 6.09
N PHE A 20 -4.38 14.48 5.40
CA PHE A 20 -5.09 15.63 5.90
C PHE A 20 -6.60 15.37 5.94
N GLN A 21 -7.24 15.89 6.99
CA GLN A 21 -8.67 16.06 7.12
C GLN A 21 -8.88 17.26 8.07
N ASP A 22 -9.87 18.12 7.84
CA ASP A 22 -10.06 19.35 8.64
C ASP A 22 -10.22 19.11 10.15
N THR A 23 -10.63 17.90 10.55
CA THR A 23 -10.78 17.50 11.95
C THR A 23 -9.44 17.17 12.63
N LEU A 24 -8.36 17.04 11.87
CA LEU A 24 -7.02 16.76 12.37
C LEU A 24 -6.29 18.07 12.69
N SER A 25 -5.61 18.11 13.82
CA SER A 25 -4.79 19.26 14.21
C SER A 25 -3.49 19.39 13.42
N ASN A 26 -2.98 18.28 12.89
CA ASN A 26 -1.76 18.20 12.09
C ASN A 26 -1.90 17.13 11.00
N VAL A 27 -1.07 17.23 9.97
CA VAL A 27 -0.94 16.18 8.95
C VAL A 27 -0.37 14.91 9.59
N ALA A 28 -1.14 13.83 9.55
CA ALA A 28 -0.71 12.54 10.06
C ALA A 28 0.14 11.82 9.01
N ARG A 29 1.19 11.10 9.42
CA ARG A 29 2.12 10.41 8.51
C ARG A 29 2.25 8.93 8.86
N PHE A 30 2.18 8.09 7.84
CA PHE A 30 2.42 6.66 7.90
C PHE A 30 3.67 6.34 7.08
N ASN A 31 4.64 5.67 7.67
CA ASN A 31 5.86 5.28 6.97
C ASN A 31 5.80 3.79 6.63
N PHE A 32 6.23 3.46 5.42
CA PHE A 32 6.45 2.09 5.00
C PHE A 32 7.68 1.50 5.67
N THR A 33 7.57 0.23 6.03
CA THR A 33 8.68 -0.60 6.45
C THR A 33 8.86 -1.72 5.43
N PRO A 34 10.09 -2.21 5.19
CA PRO A 34 10.35 -3.20 4.14
C PRO A 34 9.59 -4.52 4.29
N ASP A 35 9.10 -4.83 5.49
CA ASP A 35 8.27 -6.02 5.78
C ASP A 35 6.80 -5.87 5.33
N ILE A 36 6.31 -4.64 5.12
CA ILE A 36 4.95 -4.38 4.66
C ILE A 36 4.89 -3.92 3.22
N VAL A 37 5.83 -3.05 2.81
CA VAL A 37 5.95 -2.54 1.45
C VAL A 37 7.43 -2.43 1.11
N ALA A 38 7.85 -3.07 0.02
CA ALA A 38 9.22 -3.01 -0.48
C ALA A 38 9.19 -2.74 -1.98
N ASN A 39 9.98 -1.76 -2.44
CA ASN A 39 10.04 -1.38 -3.85
C ASN A 39 8.66 -1.08 -4.48
N LEU A 40 7.75 -0.47 -3.71
CA LEU A 40 6.35 -0.18 -4.08
C LEU A 40 5.44 -1.41 -4.22
N ASP A 41 5.93 -2.61 -3.92
CA ASP A 41 5.13 -3.83 -3.82
C ASP A 41 4.69 -4.07 -2.39
N VAL A 42 3.44 -4.54 -2.24
CA VAL A 42 2.90 -4.92 -0.94
C VAL A 42 3.40 -6.31 -0.58
N VAL A 43 4.37 -6.38 0.35
CA VAL A 43 4.98 -7.64 0.80
C VAL A 43 4.05 -8.42 1.73
N ASN A 44 3.35 -7.70 2.62
CA ASN A 44 2.43 -8.31 3.58
C ASN A 44 1.12 -7.51 3.66
N LYS A 45 0.18 -7.85 2.77
CA LYS A 45 -1.11 -7.18 2.62
C LYS A 45 -1.94 -7.16 3.89
N GLU A 46 -1.93 -8.26 4.65
CA GLU A 46 -2.69 -8.35 5.89
C GLU A 46 -2.12 -7.46 7.00
N GLN A 47 -0.80 -7.51 7.21
CA GLN A 47 -0.14 -6.65 8.20
C GLN A 47 -0.27 -5.18 7.80
N PHE A 48 -0.09 -4.86 6.52
CA PHE A 48 -0.24 -3.52 6.01
C PHE A 48 -1.65 -2.98 6.28
N GLY A 49 -2.69 -3.74 5.93
CA GLY A 49 -4.08 -3.37 6.19
C GLY A 49 -4.38 -3.15 7.68
N ARG A 50 -3.87 -4.02 8.57
CA ARG A 50 -4.01 -3.87 10.03
C ARG A 50 -3.32 -2.61 10.56
N LEU A 51 -2.13 -2.29 10.07
CA LEU A 51 -1.38 -1.09 10.47
C LEU A 51 -2.08 0.18 10.00
N ILE A 52 -2.59 0.22 8.76
CA ILE A 52 -3.40 1.35 8.26
C ILE A 52 -4.68 1.50 9.10
N ALA A 53 -5.38 0.41 9.41
CA ALA A 53 -6.59 0.47 10.23
C ALA A 53 -6.31 1.01 11.64
N THR A 54 -5.18 0.62 12.23
CA THR A 54 -4.70 1.14 13.52
C THR A 54 -4.35 2.61 13.42
N PHE A 55 -3.67 3.02 12.34
CA PHE A 55 -3.33 4.42 12.06
C PHE A 55 -4.58 5.31 11.96
N ILE A 56 -5.61 4.85 11.26
CA ILE A 56 -6.92 5.54 11.16
C ILE A 56 -7.51 5.74 12.55
N GLN A 57 -7.49 4.70 13.39
CA GLN A 57 -8.03 4.74 14.73
C GLN A 57 -7.26 5.67 15.68
N ILE A 58 -5.92 5.60 15.68
CA ILE A 58 -5.05 6.44 16.52
C ILE A 58 -5.23 7.92 16.19
N ASN A 59 -5.27 8.25 14.90
CA ASN A 59 -5.44 9.63 14.43
C ASN A 59 -6.90 10.09 14.44
N LYS A 60 -7.85 9.22 14.84
CA LYS A 60 -9.29 9.51 14.89
C LYS A 60 -9.82 10.07 13.57
N ILE A 61 -9.35 9.52 12.45
CA ILE A 61 -9.77 9.92 11.11
C ILE A 61 -11.24 9.53 10.94
N VAL A 62 -12.08 10.50 10.60
CA VAL A 62 -13.52 10.29 10.44
C VAL A 62 -13.80 9.82 9.01
N PRO A 63 -14.63 8.79 8.80
CA PRO A 63 -14.98 8.33 7.46
C PRO A 63 -15.61 9.44 6.60
N SER A 64 -15.15 9.60 5.35
CA SER A 64 -15.58 10.65 4.42
C SER A 64 -15.22 10.30 2.96
N SER A 65 -15.31 11.25 2.02
CA SER A 65 -14.75 11.08 0.68
C SER A 65 -13.22 11.12 0.73
N LEU A 66 -12.56 10.20 0.02
CA LEU A 66 -11.12 9.99 0.03
C LEU A 66 -10.56 10.28 -1.35
N SER A 67 -9.69 11.28 -1.44
CA SER A 67 -8.89 11.59 -2.62
C SER A 67 -7.44 11.18 -2.39
N LEU A 68 -6.94 10.23 -3.19
CA LEU A 68 -5.54 9.84 -3.20
C LEU A 68 -4.80 10.69 -4.22
N VAL A 69 -3.77 11.40 -3.77
CA VAL A 69 -2.80 12.10 -4.62
C VAL A 69 -1.51 11.29 -4.61
N LEU A 70 -1.06 10.87 -5.78
CA LEU A 70 0.12 10.04 -5.97
C LEU A 70 1.32 10.91 -6.31
N SER A 71 2.43 10.74 -5.59
CA SER A 71 3.70 11.39 -5.90
C SER A 71 4.27 10.95 -7.25
N ASP A 72 5.01 11.81 -7.93
CA ASP A 72 5.63 11.48 -9.22
C ASP A 72 6.66 10.32 -9.10
N ASN A 73 7.18 10.04 -7.89
CA ASN A 73 8.16 8.98 -7.65
C ASN A 73 7.58 7.57 -7.42
N ILE A 74 6.26 7.43 -7.46
CA ILE A 74 5.57 6.14 -7.44
C ILE A 74 4.79 5.87 -8.73
N ILE A 75 4.87 6.80 -9.69
CA ILE A 75 4.17 6.74 -10.96
C ILE A 75 5.19 6.51 -12.06
N TYR A 76 4.90 5.53 -12.90
CA TYR A 76 5.57 5.36 -14.17
C TYR A 76 4.83 6.20 -15.19
N GLU A 77 5.57 7.01 -15.94
CA GLU A 77 4.99 7.89 -16.94
C GLU A 77 5.74 7.85 -18.26
N LYS A 78 4.99 8.03 -19.36
CA LYS A 78 5.52 8.16 -20.70
C LYS A 78 4.76 9.22 -21.47
N ASP A 79 5.48 10.22 -21.95
CA ASP A 79 4.94 11.23 -22.85
C ASP A 79 4.71 10.62 -24.23
N MET A 80 3.53 10.84 -24.77
CA MET A 80 3.14 10.43 -26.10
C MET A 80 3.31 11.62 -27.01
N VAL A 81 4.14 11.46 -28.04
CA VAL A 81 4.27 12.47 -29.08
C VAL A 81 3.08 12.30 -30.01
N ASP A 82 2.17 13.28 -30.03
CA ASP A 82 1.16 13.34 -31.09
C ASP A 82 1.90 13.44 -32.42
N ILE A 83 1.75 12.42 -33.27
CA ILE A 83 2.29 12.45 -34.62
C ILE A 83 1.48 13.53 -35.34
N VAL A 84 2.03 14.74 -35.43
CA VAL A 84 1.50 15.82 -36.27
C VAL A 84 1.33 15.25 -37.68
N GLU A 85 0.07 15.09 -38.07
CA GLU A 85 -0.44 14.94 -39.43
C GLU A 85 0.55 14.38 -40.47
N LYS A 86 0.63 13.06 -40.62
CA LYS A 86 0.89 12.52 -41.96
C LYS A 86 -0.37 12.76 -42.79
N GLN A 87 -0.37 13.89 -43.49
CA GLN A 87 -1.35 14.25 -44.50
C GLN A 87 -1.59 13.07 -45.46
N THR A 88 -2.81 12.55 -45.48
CA THR A 88 -3.38 11.91 -46.67
C THR A 88 -4.91 12.17 -46.65
N PRO A 89 -5.51 12.64 -47.76
CA PRO A 89 -6.84 13.28 -47.78
C PRO A 89 -8.02 12.32 -47.54
N PRO A 90 -9.24 12.85 -47.29
CA PRO A 90 -10.27 12.18 -46.49
C PRO A 90 -11.12 11.21 -47.31
N VAL A 91 -11.43 10.05 -46.74
CA VAL A 91 -12.61 9.28 -47.12
C VAL A 91 -13.59 9.33 -45.96
N GLN A 92 -14.68 10.04 -46.19
CA GLN A 92 -15.81 10.18 -45.30
C GLN A 92 -16.52 8.83 -45.13
N THR A 93 -16.62 8.35 -43.89
CA THR A 93 -17.80 7.60 -43.44
C THR A 93 -18.18 8.13 -42.07
N VAL A 94 -19.24 8.93 -42.07
CA VAL A 94 -19.95 9.40 -40.88
C VAL A 94 -20.47 8.18 -40.11
N SER A 95 -20.05 8.03 -38.87
CA SER A 95 -20.71 7.16 -37.90
C SER A 95 -20.68 7.84 -36.54
N LEU A 96 -21.87 7.94 -35.96
CA LEU A 96 -22.24 8.73 -34.80
C LEU A 96 -21.34 8.43 -33.59
N GLU A 97 -20.89 9.50 -32.96
CA GLU A 97 -19.96 9.52 -31.85
C GLU A 97 -20.59 8.91 -30.58
N ALA A 98 -20.05 7.75 -30.18
CA ALA A 98 -20.16 7.24 -28.82
C ALA A 98 -18.87 7.63 -28.06
N PRO A 99 -18.95 8.09 -26.79
CA PRO A 99 -17.79 8.46 -26.01
C PRO A 99 -17.06 7.18 -25.54
N GLY A 100 -16.10 6.70 -26.33
CA GLY A 100 -15.36 5.49 -25.97
C GLY A 100 -14.37 4.95 -27.01
N ASN A 101 -13.97 5.73 -28.02
CA ASN A 101 -13.10 5.24 -29.11
C ASN A 101 -11.83 6.09 -29.29
N ILE A 102 -11.26 6.54 -28.18
CA ILE A 102 -9.94 7.17 -28.17
C ILE A 102 -8.93 6.02 -27.92
N ASP A 103 -7.85 5.96 -28.70
CA ASP A 103 -6.66 5.09 -28.51
C ASP A 103 -6.51 3.86 -29.42
N LYS A 104 -7.03 3.88 -30.66
CA LYS A 104 -6.55 2.92 -31.68
C LYS A 104 -5.17 3.29 -32.23
N GLU A 105 -4.83 4.57 -32.27
CA GLU A 105 -3.61 5.08 -32.92
C GLU A 105 -2.32 4.84 -32.12
N HIS A 106 -2.42 4.67 -30.80
CA HIS A 106 -1.24 4.46 -29.95
C HIS A 106 -1.31 3.17 -29.12
N LYS A 107 -2.16 2.22 -29.52
CA LYS A 107 -2.39 0.99 -28.76
C LYS A 107 -1.09 0.20 -28.54
N GLU A 108 -0.23 0.14 -29.55
CA GLU A 108 1.07 -0.56 -29.46
C GLU A 108 2.03 0.15 -28.49
N GLU A 109 2.07 1.48 -28.51
CA GLU A 109 2.91 2.27 -27.62
C GLU A 109 2.48 2.16 -26.16
N ILE A 110 1.15 2.14 -25.92
CA ILE A 110 0.56 1.93 -24.61
C ILE A 110 0.87 0.52 -24.11
N GLN A 111 0.69 -0.49 -24.96
CA GLN A 111 0.97 -1.88 -24.60
C GLN A 111 2.45 -2.10 -24.25
N ALA A 112 3.37 -1.60 -25.08
CA ALA A 112 4.80 -1.70 -24.83
C ALA A 112 5.21 -1.00 -23.53
N PHE A 113 4.67 0.20 -23.27
CA PHE A 113 4.91 0.89 -22.01
C PHE A 113 4.43 0.07 -20.79
N LEU A 114 3.23 -0.50 -20.86
CA LEU A 114 2.68 -1.26 -19.74
C LEU A 114 3.39 -2.61 -19.53
N GLU A 115 4.00 -3.19 -20.56
CA GLU A 115 4.86 -4.38 -20.44
C GLU A 115 6.20 -4.08 -19.73
N ASP A 116 6.69 -2.84 -19.83
CA ASP A 116 7.90 -2.39 -19.14
C ASP A 116 7.66 -2.02 -17.67
N VAL A 117 6.39 -1.85 -17.24
CA VAL A 117 6.05 -1.52 -15.85
C VAL A 117 6.28 -2.76 -14.97
N PRO A 118 7.12 -2.68 -13.92
CA PRO A 118 7.55 -3.85 -13.16
C PRO A 118 6.54 -4.28 -12.08
N PHE A 119 5.24 -4.30 -12.39
CA PHE A 119 4.18 -4.69 -11.45
C PHE A 119 3.23 -5.69 -12.09
N GLU A 120 2.77 -6.67 -11.31
CA GLU A 120 1.80 -7.67 -11.77
C GLU A 120 0.43 -7.06 -12.06
N GLU A 121 -0.03 -6.17 -11.17
CA GLU A 121 -1.28 -5.43 -11.32
C GLU A 121 -1.01 -3.92 -11.43
N VAL A 122 -1.43 -3.34 -12.56
CA VAL A 122 -1.22 -1.92 -12.85
C VAL A 122 -2.55 -1.19 -12.96
N LEU A 123 -2.63 -0.01 -12.33
CA LEU A 123 -3.67 0.97 -12.58
C LEU A 123 -3.09 1.99 -13.58
N ALA A 124 -3.60 2.01 -14.81
CA ALA A 124 -3.10 2.86 -15.87
C ALA A 124 -4.18 3.68 -16.55
N LYS A 125 -3.81 4.89 -16.99
CA LYS A 125 -4.66 5.79 -17.75
C LYS A 125 -3.83 6.68 -18.67
N VAL A 126 -4.34 6.90 -19.88
CA VAL A 126 -3.86 7.95 -20.78
C VAL A 126 -4.55 9.26 -20.39
N ILE A 127 -3.75 10.24 -20.00
CA ILE A 127 -4.19 11.57 -19.59
C ILE A 127 -3.94 12.52 -20.76
N LYS A 128 -5.03 13.07 -21.29
CA LYS A 128 -5.02 14.05 -22.38
C LYS A 128 -5.51 15.39 -21.85
N THR A 129 -4.65 16.39 -21.95
CA THR A 129 -4.93 17.80 -21.68
C THR A 129 -4.35 18.63 -22.83
N ASP A 130 -4.71 19.91 -22.94
CA ASP A 130 -4.22 20.80 -24.00
C ASP A 130 -2.68 20.90 -24.10
N LYS A 131 -1.97 20.50 -23.03
CA LYS A 131 -0.52 20.61 -22.90
C LYS A 131 0.18 19.26 -22.71
N LEU A 132 -0.56 18.17 -22.53
CA LEU A 132 -0.01 16.89 -22.10
C LEU A 132 -0.82 15.74 -22.69
N ASN A 133 -0.15 14.87 -23.43
CA ASN A 133 -0.64 13.53 -23.75
C ASN A 133 0.33 12.54 -23.11
N ARG A 134 -0.05 11.98 -21.94
CA ARG A 134 0.85 11.19 -21.10
C ARG A 134 0.14 9.95 -20.58
N ILE A 135 0.82 8.81 -20.64
CA ILE A 135 0.38 7.59 -19.97
C ILE A 135 0.92 7.63 -18.55
N ALA A 136 0.06 7.39 -17.56
CA ALA A 136 0.44 7.21 -16.16
C ALA A 136 0.05 5.81 -15.69
N ALA A 137 0.98 5.13 -15.03
CA ALA A 137 0.81 3.79 -14.48
C ALA A 137 1.33 3.72 -13.04
N VAL A 138 0.61 3.00 -12.18
CA VAL A 138 0.99 2.79 -10.77
C VAL A 138 0.66 1.36 -10.35
N ASN A 139 1.38 0.84 -9.34
CA ASN A 139 1.05 -0.42 -8.70
C ASN A 139 -0.39 -0.37 -8.12
N LYS A 140 -1.29 -1.16 -8.70
CA LYS A 140 -2.70 -1.20 -8.30
C LYS A 140 -2.86 -1.81 -6.92
N ASP A 141 -2.11 -2.85 -6.58
CA ASP A 141 -2.24 -3.52 -5.29
C ASP A 141 -1.84 -2.59 -4.13
N LEU A 142 -0.79 -1.77 -4.30
CA LEU A 142 -0.40 -0.77 -3.32
C LEU A 142 -1.52 0.26 -3.09
N VAL A 143 -2.01 0.89 -4.17
CA VAL A 143 -3.02 1.95 -4.10
C VAL A 143 -4.35 1.42 -3.55
N MET A 144 -4.80 0.28 -4.06
CA MET A 144 -6.09 -0.30 -3.68
C MET A 144 -6.04 -0.92 -2.29
N THR A 145 -4.93 -1.52 -1.86
CA THR A 145 -4.79 -2.01 -0.48
C THR A 145 -4.95 -0.88 0.53
N ILE A 146 -4.38 0.30 0.26
CA ILE A 146 -4.57 1.47 1.11
C ILE A 146 -6.03 1.91 1.08
N ALA A 147 -6.58 2.12 -0.12
CA ALA A 147 -7.92 2.66 -0.30
C ALA A 147 -9.02 1.74 0.30
N ASP A 148 -8.89 0.43 0.13
CA ASP A 148 -9.81 -0.58 0.64
C ASP A 148 -9.91 -0.55 2.16
N VAL A 149 -8.83 -0.24 2.88
CA VAL A 149 -8.88 -0.10 4.34
C VAL A 149 -9.76 1.09 4.75
N PHE A 150 -9.68 2.22 4.04
CA PHE A 150 -10.55 3.38 4.30
C PHE A 150 -12.01 3.07 3.95
N VAL A 151 -12.26 2.38 2.83
CA VAL A 151 -13.61 1.95 2.43
C VAL A 151 -14.21 1.00 3.46
N ASN A 152 -13.43 0.02 3.95
CA ASN A 152 -13.81 -0.90 5.01
C ASN A 152 -14.10 -0.19 6.35
N LYS A 153 -13.62 1.04 6.52
CA LYS A 153 -13.94 1.93 7.65
C LYS A 153 -15.09 2.90 7.37
N GLY A 154 -15.74 2.80 6.21
CA GLY A 154 -16.92 3.59 5.84
C GLY A 154 -16.63 4.82 4.99
N SER A 155 -15.41 5.00 4.50
CA SER A 155 -15.08 6.07 3.54
C SER A 155 -15.50 5.68 2.13
N THR A 156 -15.50 6.65 1.21
CA THR A 156 -15.72 6.40 -0.22
C THR A 156 -14.54 6.91 -1.01
N ILE A 157 -14.09 6.18 -2.03
CA ILE A 157 -12.98 6.63 -2.87
C ILE A 157 -13.55 7.60 -3.90
N GLU A 158 -13.09 8.85 -3.85
CA GLU A 158 -13.49 9.91 -4.77
C GLU A 158 -12.60 9.89 -6.03
N ALA A 159 -11.27 9.86 -5.84
CA ALA A 159 -10.32 9.87 -6.93
C ALA A 159 -8.94 9.31 -6.54
N VAL A 160 -8.21 8.85 -7.55
CA VAL A 160 -6.77 8.58 -7.50
C VAL A 160 -6.10 9.43 -8.57
N ILE A 161 -5.22 10.35 -8.18
CA ILE A 161 -4.76 11.46 -9.04
C ILE A 161 -3.23 11.56 -9.00
N PRO A 162 -2.54 11.59 -10.14
CA PRO A 162 -1.12 11.92 -10.20
C PRO A 162 -0.82 13.37 -9.76
N SER A 163 0.25 13.60 -8.99
CA SER A 163 0.60 14.94 -8.49
C SER A 163 0.90 15.94 -9.59
N PHE A 164 1.50 15.51 -10.70
CA PHE A 164 1.78 16.38 -11.85
C PHE A 164 0.53 17.04 -12.45
N MET A 165 -0.67 16.51 -12.19
CA MET A 165 -1.93 17.11 -12.67
C MET A 165 -2.20 18.51 -12.09
N TYR A 166 -1.63 18.82 -10.93
CA TYR A 166 -1.74 20.12 -10.29
C TYR A 166 -0.71 21.14 -10.82
N GLY A 167 0.17 20.72 -11.75
CA GLY A 167 1.17 21.56 -12.39
C GLY A 167 2.25 22.09 -11.45
N THR A 168 2.97 23.12 -11.89
CA THR A 168 4.09 23.74 -11.15
C THR A 168 3.66 24.58 -9.96
N ASN A 169 2.36 24.78 -9.75
CA ASN A 169 1.81 25.64 -8.70
C ASN A 169 1.82 24.96 -7.32
N ILE A 170 2.07 23.65 -7.29
CA ILE A 170 2.13 22.85 -6.08
C ILE A 170 3.53 22.23 -5.96
N ASN A 171 4.03 22.10 -4.73
CA ASN A 171 5.30 21.42 -4.48
C ASN A 171 5.14 20.43 -3.33
N PHE A 172 5.17 19.13 -3.66
CA PHE A 172 5.02 18.05 -2.70
C PHE A 172 6.33 17.58 -2.06
N ALA A 173 7.47 18.25 -2.30
CA ALA A 173 8.76 17.85 -1.73
C ALA A 173 8.77 17.81 -0.19
N ALA A 174 7.94 18.64 0.47
CA ALA A 174 7.75 18.63 1.92
C ALA A 174 6.55 17.77 2.39
N GLY A 175 5.90 17.04 1.47
CA GLY A 175 4.62 16.35 1.66
C GLY A 175 3.42 17.30 1.57
N LEU A 176 2.34 16.96 2.29
CA LEU A 176 1.18 17.84 2.42
C LEU A 176 1.51 19.08 3.25
N THR A 177 1.27 20.25 2.67
CA THR A 177 1.34 21.56 3.33
C THR A 177 -0.02 22.25 3.21
N GLN A 178 -0.28 23.25 4.06
CA GLN A 178 -1.55 23.98 4.03
C GLN A 178 -1.86 24.58 2.65
N ASN A 179 -0.83 25.12 1.97
CA ASN A 179 -0.96 25.67 0.62
C ASN A 179 -1.37 24.59 -0.40
N ASN A 180 -0.69 23.45 -0.37
CA ASN A 180 -0.96 22.34 -1.28
C ASN A 180 -2.37 21.76 -1.07
N ILE A 181 -2.78 21.64 0.19
CA ILE A 181 -4.12 21.17 0.57
C ILE A 181 -5.20 22.07 -0.03
N GLN A 182 -5.04 23.39 0.06
CA GLN A 182 -6.02 24.32 -0.50
C GLN A 182 -6.16 24.17 -2.01
N ILE A 183 -5.04 24.07 -2.73
CA ILE A 183 -5.03 23.86 -4.19
C ILE A 183 -5.74 22.56 -4.57
N ILE A 184 -5.52 21.48 -3.81
CA ILE A 184 -6.18 20.18 -4.04
C ILE A 184 -7.70 20.30 -3.86
N LEU A 185 -8.16 20.98 -2.82
CA LEU A 185 -9.59 21.16 -2.53
C LEU A 185 -10.32 21.99 -3.59
N GLU A 186 -9.63 22.93 -4.24
CA GLU A 186 -10.19 23.80 -5.29
C GLU A 186 -10.15 23.13 -6.69
N GLY A 187 -9.37 22.06 -6.85
CA GLY A 187 -9.03 21.41 -8.13
C GLY A 187 -10.09 20.50 -8.77
N SER A 188 -11.32 20.96 -8.93
CA SER A 188 -12.43 20.15 -9.49
C SER A 188 -12.16 19.58 -10.90
N GLU A 189 -11.46 20.31 -11.77
CA GLU A 189 -11.14 19.84 -13.12
C GLU A 189 -10.06 18.75 -13.12
N VAL A 190 -9.13 18.80 -12.16
CA VAL A 190 -8.09 17.78 -11.96
C VAL A 190 -8.73 16.45 -11.55
N LEU A 191 -9.76 16.48 -10.69
CA LEU A 191 -10.54 15.31 -10.31
C LEU A 191 -11.24 14.66 -11.52
N ARG A 192 -11.74 15.46 -12.45
CA ARG A 192 -12.46 14.98 -13.64
C ARG A 192 -11.54 14.32 -14.66
N THR A 193 -10.39 14.94 -14.93
CA THR A 193 -9.48 14.55 -16.01
C THR A 193 -8.41 13.56 -15.55
N GLY A 194 -7.82 13.79 -14.38
CA GLY A 194 -6.67 13.05 -13.84
C GLY A 194 -7.01 11.78 -13.06
N ASN A 195 -8.30 11.51 -12.78
CA ASN A 195 -8.67 10.34 -11.97
C ASN A 195 -8.38 9.02 -12.69
N LEU A 196 -7.41 8.26 -12.17
CA LEU A 196 -6.97 6.96 -12.70
C LEU A 196 -8.04 5.86 -12.56
N LEU A 197 -9.03 6.03 -11.69
CA LEU A 197 -10.09 5.04 -11.51
C LEU A 197 -11.13 5.06 -12.63
N THR A 198 -11.17 6.12 -13.44
CA THR A 198 -12.15 6.29 -14.52
C THR A 198 -11.57 5.84 -15.86
N ASN A 199 -12.32 5.02 -16.62
CA ASN A 199 -11.94 4.52 -17.96
C ASN A 199 -10.56 3.82 -17.98
N GLN A 200 -10.35 2.86 -17.08
CA GLN A 200 -9.09 2.13 -16.94
C GLN A 200 -8.76 1.30 -18.19
N GLN A 201 -7.50 1.33 -18.64
CA GLN A 201 -6.97 0.34 -19.58
C GLN A 201 -6.60 -0.93 -18.80
N ARG A 202 -7.38 -2.00 -18.99
CA ARG A 202 -7.09 -3.31 -18.37
C ARG A 202 -6.06 -4.06 -19.20
N ILE A 203 -4.97 -4.51 -18.58
CA ILE A 203 -4.15 -5.62 -19.08
C ILE A 203 -4.33 -6.78 -18.11
N THR A 204 -4.58 -7.96 -18.67
CA THR A 204 -4.47 -9.24 -17.97
C THR A 204 -3.10 -9.79 -18.32
N SER A 205 -2.26 -10.08 -17.32
CA SER A 205 -0.92 -10.65 -17.50
C SER A 205 -0.97 -11.95 -18.33
N PRO A 206 0.04 -12.25 -19.18
CA PRO A 206 0.04 -13.43 -20.04
C PRO A 206 0.41 -14.72 -19.28
N GLN A 207 -0.25 -15.03 -18.17
CA GLN A 207 -0.28 -16.35 -17.55
C GLN A 207 -1.72 -16.63 -17.10
N GLY A 208 -2.40 -17.47 -17.88
CA GLY A 208 -3.85 -17.60 -17.89
C GLY A 208 -4.51 -18.02 -16.57
N LEU A 209 -5.68 -17.46 -16.31
CA LEU A 209 -6.97 -18.15 -16.36
C LEU A 209 -8.06 -17.09 -16.31
N GLU A 210 -9.01 -17.19 -17.24
CA GLU A 210 -10.17 -16.32 -17.35
C GLU A 210 -11.02 -16.34 -16.07
N ILE A 211 -11.37 -15.17 -15.56
CA ILE A 211 -12.72 -14.94 -15.07
C ILE A 211 -13.24 -13.71 -15.82
N GLU A 212 -14.02 -13.96 -16.87
CA GLU A 212 -14.92 -12.96 -17.45
C GLU A 212 -15.82 -12.42 -16.33
N GLN A 213 -15.51 -11.23 -15.83
CA GLN A 213 -16.55 -10.33 -15.35
C GLN A 213 -16.73 -9.25 -16.41
N LYS A 214 -17.65 -9.54 -17.35
CA LYS A 214 -18.40 -8.51 -18.05
C LYS A 214 -18.97 -7.56 -16.99
N GLU A 215 -18.32 -6.41 -16.84
CA GLU A 215 -18.91 -5.25 -16.20
C GLU A 215 -20.04 -4.80 -17.13
N LYS A 216 -21.23 -5.34 -16.85
CA LYS A 216 -22.46 -4.94 -17.50
C LYS A 216 -22.59 -3.44 -17.33
N GLU A 217 -22.73 -2.77 -18.48
CA GLU A 217 -23.32 -1.44 -18.57
C GLU A 217 -24.48 -1.31 -17.58
N LYS A 218 -24.52 -0.15 -16.92
CA LYS A 218 -25.53 0.29 -15.97
C LYS A 218 -26.94 -0.10 -16.45
N LYS A 219 -27.43 -1.24 -15.96
CA LYS A 219 -28.84 -1.58 -16.00
C LYS A 219 -29.52 -0.65 -14.99
N PRO A 220 -30.62 0.04 -15.35
CA PRO A 220 -31.30 0.92 -14.41
C PRO A 220 -31.64 0.14 -13.15
N GLN A 221 -31.32 0.73 -12.00
CA GLN A 221 -31.28 0.16 -10.65
C GLN A 221 -32.60 -0.47 -10.16
N ASN A 222 -33.65 -0.41 -10.98
CA ASN A 222 -34.98 -0.95 -10.70
C ASN A 222 -35.29 -2.24 -11.47
N LEU A 223 -34.44 -2.67 -12.42
CA LEU A 223 -34.74 -3.85 -13.24
C LEU A 223 -34.52 -5.17 -12.49
N SER A 224 -33.61 -5.21 -11.51
CA SER A 224 -33.52 -6.36 -10.60
C SER A 224 -34.71 -6.42 -9.64
N LEU A 225 -35.27 -5.28 -9.23
CA LEU A 225 -36.49 -5.21 -8.42
C LEU A 225 -37.70 -5.74 -9.21
N TYR A 226 -37.88 -5.33 -10.48
CA TYR A 226 -38.97 -5.85 -11.32
C TYR A 226 -38.81 -7.35 -11.65
N ILE A 227 -37.57 -7.82 -11.86
CA ILE A 227 -37.31 -9.26 -12.02
C ILE A 227 -37.62 -10.00 -10.71
N LEU A 228 -37.23 -9.46 -9.55
CA LEU A 228 -37.50 -10.08 -8.25
C LEU A 228 -38.99 -10.09 -7.93
N ILE A 229 -39.74 -9.04 -8.28
CA ILE A 229 -41.20 -8.99 -8.18
C ILE A 229 -41.82 -10.05 -9.09
N GLY A 230 -41.35 -10.18 -10.33
CA GLY A 230 -41.83 -11.20 -11.26
C GLY A 230 -41.60 -12.63 -10.73
N VAL A 231 -40.40 -12.91 -10.23
CA VAL A 231 -40.08 -14.20 -9.60
C VAL A 231 -40.94 -14.43 -8.35
N PHE A 232 -41.12 -13.42 -7.50
CA PHE A 232 -41.92 -13.50 -6.29
C PHE A 232 -43.40 -13.81 -6.60
N VAL A 233 -44.01 -13.10 -7.56
CA VAL A 233 -45.39 -13.36 -8.00
C VAL A 233 -45.51 -14.76 -8.59
N THR A 234 -44.54 -15.20 -9.39
CA THR A 234 -44.52 -16.57 -9.94
C THR A 234 -44.43 -17.61 -8.83
N LEU A 235 -43.60 -17.37 -7.81
CA LEU A 235 -43.47 -18.25 -6.65
C LEU A 235 -44.75 -18.31 -5.83
N VAL A 236 -45.45 -17.20 -5.66
CA VAL A 236 -46.75 -17.12 -4.97
C VAL A 236 -47.83 -17.86 -5.76
N ILE A 237 -47.84 -17.77 -7.09
CA ILE A 237 -48.77 -18.53 -7.94
C ILE A 237 -48.49 -20.04 -7.82
N ILE A 238 -47.22 -20.45 -7.91
CA ILE A 238 -46.85 -21.86 -7.72
C ILE A 238 -47.26 -22.32 -6.32
N LEU A 239 -47.01 -21.50 -5.28
CA LEU A 239 -47.40 -21.82 -3.91
C LEU A 239 -48.91 -21.90 -3.75
N ALA A 240 -49.69 -21.04 -4.40
CA ALA A 240 -51.14 -21.11 -4.39
C ALA A 240 -51.66 -22.37 -5.09
N VAL A 241 -51.06 -22.75 -6.24
CA VAL A 241 -51.39 -23.99 -6.95
C VAL A 241 -51.02 -25.21 -6.11
N VAL A 242 -49.86 -25.20 -5.46
CA VAL A 242 -49.45 -26.27 -4.54
C VAL A 242 -50.38 -26.30 -3.33
N TYR A 243 -50.73 -25.17 -2.73
CA TYR A 243 -51.61 -25.11 -1.56
C TYR A 243 -53.03 -25.59 -1.88
N LEU A 244 -53.56 -25.22 -3.06
CA LEU A 244 -54.86 -25.70 -3.55
C LEU A 244 -54.82 -27.21 -3.88
N ASN A 245 -53.70 -27.72 -4.39
CA ASN A 245 -53.51 -29.15 -4.66
C ASN A 245 -53.05 -29.95 -3.43
N MET A 246 -52.59 -29.30 -2.37
CA MET A 246 -52.10 -29.89 -1.12
C MET A 246 -53.12 -29.72 0.02
N GLY A 247 -54.39 -29.52 -0.34
CA GLY A 247 -55.55 -29.90 0.46
C GLY A 247 -55.73 -31.43 0.53
N ALA A 248 -54.64 -32.16 0.78
CA ALA A 248 -54.63 -33.59 1.06
C ALA A 248 -53.30 -33.98 1.72
N SER A 249 -53.28 -33.87 3.06
CA SER A 249 -52.52 -34.72 4.00
C SER A 249 -50.97 -34.74 3.95
N GLN A 250 -50.37 -34.37 5.09
CA GLN A 250 -49.52 -35.19 5.97
C GLN A 250 -48.51 -34.28 6.71
N THR A 251 -48.79 -33.85 7.95
CA THR A 251 -48.33 -34.46 9.21
C THR A 251 -46.83 -34.77 9.30
N HIS A 252 -46.10 -33.95 10.05
CA HIS A 252 -44.80 -34.24 10.63
C HIS A 252 -44.84 -35.51 11.52
N PRO A 253 -43.69 -36.16 11.75
CA PRO A 253 -43.09 -35.94 13.07
C PRO A 253 -41.56 -35.86 13.10
N ALA A 254 -41.10 -35.07 14.07
CA ALA A 254 -39.75 -35.04 14.58
C ALA A 254 -39.39 -36.33 15.33
N SER A 255 -38.11 -36.71 15.35
CA SER A 255 -37.58 -37.65 16.33
C SER A 255 -36.16 -37.29 16.81
N LYS A 256 -36.15 -36.88 18.08
CA LYS A 256 -35.21 -37.17 19.18
C LYS A 256 -33.68 -37.11 18.99
N LYS A 257 -33.13 -36.20 19.80
CA LYS A 257 -31.83 -36.27 20.49
C LYS A 257 -31.58 -37.65 21.13
N ILE A 258 -30.34 -38.14 21.01
CA ILE A 258 -29.71 -39.06 21.95
C ILE A 258 -28.34 -38.46 22.34
N LYS A 259 -28.14 -38.30 23.65
CA LYS A 259 -26.86 -38.07 24.33
C LYS A 259 -26.28 -39.42 24.73
N SER A 260 -24.94 -39.51 24.74
CA SER A 260 -24.03 -40.42 25.48
C SER A 260 -22.84 -40.74 24.58
N ALA A 261 -21.59 -40.87 24.99
CA ALA A 261 -20.96 -40.81 26.31
C ALA A 261 -19.48 -40.42 26.10
N VAL A 262 -18.85 -40.03 27.19
CA VAL A 262 -17.41 -39.81 27.35
C VAL A 262 -16.66 -41.11 27.10
N ASP A 263 -15.58 -41.05 26.32
CA ASP A 263 -14.49 -42.03 26.43
C ASP A 263 -13.14 -41.30 26.33
N ASN A 264 -12.26 -41.65 27.27
CA ASN A 264 -10.91 -41.15 27.41
C ASN A 264 -10.00 -41.95 26.49
N SER A 265 -9.25 -41.28 25.62
CA SER A 265 -8.06 -41.89 25.03
C SER A 265 -6.91 -40.90 24.99
N VAL A 266 -5.91 -41.18 25.82
CA VAL A 266 -4.58 -40.58 25.84
C VAL A 266 -3.81 -41.09 24.63
N ALA A 267 -3.24 -40.18 23.83
CA ALA A 267 -2.21 -40.50 22.83
C ALA A 267 -1.22 -39.32 22.70
N ILE A 268 -0.06 -39.51 23.34
CA ILE A 268 1.34 -39.21 22.98
C ILE A 268 1.59 -38.14 21.89
N PRO A 269 2.49 -37.15 22.14
CA PRO A 269 2.90 -36.16 21.14
C PRO A 269 3.80 -36.77 20.05
N THR A 270 3.41 -36.57 18.79
CA THR A 270 4.26 -36.80 17.61
C THR A 270 5.27 -35.66 17.46
N THR A 271 6.54 -36.01 17.53
CA THR A 271 7.69 -35.13 17.24
C THR A 271 7.73 -34.75 15.76
N ALA A 272 7.75 -33.44 15.49
CA ALA A 272 8.07 -32.88 14.18
C ALA A 272 9.58 -32.97 13.90
N PRO A 273 10.01 -33.18 12.64
CA PRO A 273 11.41 -33.17 12.29
C PRO A 273 12.00 -31.75 12.40
N SER A 274 13.01 -31.62 13.25
CA SER A 274 13.89 -30.45 13.33
C SER A 274 14.86 -30.49 12.15
N VAL A 275 14.78 -29.49 11.27
CA VAL A 275 15.85 -29.20 10.31
C VAL A 275 16.97 -28.49 11.07
N GLN A 276 18.07 -29.19 11.30
CA GLN A 276 19.32 -28.58 11.77
C GLN A 276 19.96 -27.81 10.61
N ILE A 277 19.99 -26.49 10.71
CA ILE A 277 20.84 -25.64 9.86
C ILE A 277 22.22 -25.60 10.51
N GLN A 278 23.21 -26.25 9.90
CA GLN A 278 24.61 -26.09 10.25
C GLN A 278 25.07 -24.68 9.85
N ALA A 279 25.42 -23.85 10.84
CA ALA A 279 26.07 -22.57 10.62
C ALA A 279 27.57 -22.83 10.32
N SER A 280 28.01 -22.54 9.11
CA SER A 280 29.43 -22.44 8.78
C SER A 280 30.01 -21.18 9.44
N ALA A 281 30.79 -21.35 10.51
CA ALA A 281 31.55 -20.27 11.12
C ALA A 281 32.77 -19.95 10.25
N ILE A 282 32.67 -18.89 9.45
CA ILE A 282 33.83 -18.25 8.83
C ILE A 282 34.48 -17.33 9.89
N PRO A 283 35.80 -17.42 10.16
CA PRO A 283 36.49 -16.48 11.05
C PRO A 283 36.30 -15.05 10.54
N THR A 284 35.69 -14.19 11.36
CA THR A 284 35.35 -12.82 10.95
C THR A 284 36.49 -11.87 11.27
N ASP A 285 37.06 -11.22 10.25
CA ASP A 285 37.98 -10.09 10.44
C ASP A 285 37.17 -8.84 10.81
N LEU A 286 37.17 -8.50 12.11
CA LEU A 286 36.42 -7.36 12.67
C LEU A 286 36.88 -6.00 12.11
N LYS A 287 38.04 -5.93 11.45
CA LYS A 287 38.58 -4.70 10.88
C LYS A 287 37.81 -4.21 9.65
N VAL A 288 37.11 -5.11 8.96
CA VAL A 288 36.37 -4.81 7.72
C VAL A 288 34.96 -4.28 8.01
N ILE A 289 34.48 -4.43 9.24
CA ILE A 289 33.13 -4.03 9.66
C ILE A 289 33.14 -2.56 10.07
N ARG A 290 32.27 -1.77 9.43
CA ARG A 290 32.10 -0.34 9.72
C ARG A 290 31.12 -0.15 10.87
N VAL A 291 31.49 0.62 11.88
CA VAL A 291 30.58 1.01 12.96
C VAL A 291 30.24 2.49 12.81
N LYS A 292 28.97 2.81 12.61
CA LYS A 292 28.46 4.18 12.56
C LYS A 292 27.74 4.49 13.86
N ILE A 293 28.22 5.46 14.62
CA ILE A 293 27.56 5.91 15.85
C ILE A 293 26.87 7.26 15.57
N VAL A 294 25.54 7.27 15.68
CA VAL A 294 24.70 8.45 15.48
C VAL A 294 24.30 9.00 16.85
N GLN A 295 24.64 10.26 17.12
CA GLN A 295 24.45 10.87 18.43
C GLN A 295 23.89 12.30 18.37
N SER A 296 23.36 12.78 19.49
CA SER A 296 23.09 14.22 19.69
C SER A 296 24.34 14.94 20.21
N THR A 297 24.35 16.27 20.14
CA THR A 297 25.46 17.11 20.63
C THR A 297 25.76 16.94 22.13
N GLN A 298 24.80 16.40 22.90
CA GLN A 298 24.92 16.21 24.35
C GLN A 298 25.45 14.82 24.76
N ALA A 299 25.60 13.88 23.82
CA ALA A 299 25.97 12.48 24.10
C ALA A 299 27.44 12.13 23.79
N SER A 300 28.32 13.13 23.64
CA SER A 300 29.73 12.97 23.22
C SER A 300 30.54 12.03 24.13
N GLU A 301 30.28 12.03 25.43
CA GLU A 301 30.98 11.16 26.40
C GLU A 301 30.65 9.67 26.19
N ILE A 302 29.41 9.37 25.84
CA ILE A 302 28.93 8.02 25.55
C ILE A 302 29.58 7.50 24.27
N PHE A 303 29.72 8.34 23.24
CA PHE A 303 30.45 7.98 22.02
C PHE A 303 31.91 7.64 22.30
N ASN A 304 32.61 8.45 23.10
CA ASN A 304 34.02 8.20 23.41
C ASN A 304 34.19 6.87 24.17
N SER A 305 33.34 6.62 25.17
CA SER A 305 33.36 5.36 25.93
C SER A 305 33.06 4.14 25.05
N LEU A 306 32.03 4.24 24.20
CA LEU A 306 31.62 3.16 23.32
C LEU A 306 32.67 2.90 22.22
N SER A 307 33.22 3.95 21.62
CA SER A 307 34.27 3.83 20.60
C SER A 307 35.52 3.15 21.17
N GLN A 308 35.93 3.50 22.40
CA GLN A 308 37.08 2.88 23.05
C GLN A 308 36.86 1.39 23.33
N GLN A 309 35.66 1.00 23.78
CA GLN A 309 35.33 -0.41 24.04
C GLN A 309 35.28 -1.23 22.75
N LEU A 310 34.69 -0.69 21.69
CA LEU A 310 34.64 -1.36 20.38
C LEU A 310 36.03 -1.49 19.74
N GLN A 311 36.91 -0.50 19.91
CA GLN A 311 38.31 -0.60 19.48
C GLN A 311 39.09 -1.66 20.26
N ALA A 312 38.87 -1.77 21.57
CA ALA A 312 39.54 -2.76 22.43
C ALA A 312 39.25 -4.20 22.00
N ILE A 313 38.07 -4.46 21.41
CA ILE A 313 37.68 -5.78 20.91
C ILE A 313 37.99 -6.00 19.41
N GLY A 314 38.51 -4.97 18.72
CA GLY A 314 39.06 -5.10 17.36
C GLY A 314 38.33 -4.37 16.24
N PHE A 315 37.27 -3.60 16.51
CA PHE A 315 36.64 -2.74 15.50
C PHE A 315 37.50 -1.50 15.21
N GLN A 316 37.87 -1.28 13.95
CA GLN A 316 38.79 -0.18 13.58
C GLN A 316 38.11 0.96 12.79
N ASP A 317 37.09 0.66 11.98
CA ASP A 317 36.38 1.70 11.20
C ASP A 317 35.14 2.20 11.96
N ILE A 318 35.37 3.06 12.97
CA ILE A 318 34.29 3.68 13.76
C ILE A 318 34.12 5.14 13.35
N LYS A 319 32.92 5.52 12.90
CA LYS A 319 32.58 6.88 12.47
C LYS A 319 31.47 7.48 13.33
N SER A 320 31.65 8.72 13.77
CA SER A 320 30.59 9.52 14.40
C SER A 320 29.76 10.27 13.37
N SER A 321 28.46 10.41 13.65
CA SER A 321 27.55 11.27 12.92
C SER A 321 26.66 11.99 13.94
N VAL A 322 26.63 13.32 13.88
CA VAL A 322 25.76 14.11 14.77
C VAL A 322 24.44 14.35 14.06
N SER A 323 23.33 14.02 14.71
CA SER A 323 21.98 14.34 14.21
C SER A 323 21.52 15.68 14.77
N GLU A 324 21.13 16.62 13.91
CA GLU A 324 20.58 17.94 14.30
C GLU A 324 19.10 17.87 14.70
N THR A 325 18.46 16.72 14.49
CA THR A 325 17.09 16.44 14.92
C THR A 325 17.04 15.99 16.38
N SER A 326 15.89 16.21 17.04
CA SER A 326 15.72 15.83 18.45
C SER A 326 16.14 14.38 18.71
N PRO A 327 16.93 14.08 19.76
CA PRO A 327 17.39 12.73 20.03
C PRO A 327 16.21 11.78 20.24
N ALA A 328 16.34 10.56 19.69
CA ALA A 328 15.38 9.47 19.85
C ALA A 328 15.14 9.18 21.34
N GLU A 329 13.93 8.74 21.72
CA GLU A 329 13.60 8.47 23.13
C GLU A 329 14.37 7.27 23.71
N LYS A 330 14.87 6.36 22.87
CA LYS A 330 15.62 5.16 23.29
C LYS A 330 16.80 4.93 22.36
N SER A 331 17.88 4.38 22.91
CA SER A 331 19.02 3.93 22.11
C SER A 331 18.68 2.67 21.31
N SER A 332 19.26 2.53 20.12
CA SER A 332 19.06 1.35 19.29
C SER A 332 20.32 0.96 18.52
N VAL A 333 20.40 -0.32 18.17
CA VAL A 333 21.47 -0.91 17.36
C VAL A 333 20.83 -1.54 16.14
N VAL A 334 21.35 -1.17 14.97
CA VAL A 334 20.93 -1.68 13.66
C VAL A 334 22.10 -2.47 13.07
N PHE A 335 21.93 -3.77 12.87
CA PHE A 335 22.92 -4.61 12.18
C PHE A 335 22.54 -4.75 10.71
N SER A 336 23.50 -4.57 9.79
CA SER A 336 23.29 -4.95 8.38
C SER A 336 23.38 -6.47 8.20
N LYS A 337 22.68 -7.00 7.20
CA LYS A 337 22.55 -8.45 6.93
C LYS A 337 23.88 -9.19 6.78
N ASN A 338 24.88 -8.52 6.19
CA ASN A 338 26.19 -9.11 5.91
C ASN A 338 27.18 -9.01 7.09
N VAL A 339 26.78 -8.47 8.24
CA VAL A 339 27.60 -8.53 9.46
C VAL A 339 27.54 -9.95 10.04
N PRO A 340 28.67 -10.68 10.16
CA PRO A 340 28.67 -12.05 10.66
C PRO A 340 28.18 -12.18 12.10
N ALA A 341 27.54 -13.31 12.43
CA ALA A 341 26.90 -13.52 13.73
C ALA A 341 27.85 -13.38 14.93
N ASP A 342 29.10 -13.85 14.82
CA ASP A 342 30.12 -13.69 15.88
C ASP A 342 30.47 -12.21 16.12
N ALA A 343 30.57 -11.42 15.05
CA ALA A 343 30.81 -9.99 15.17
C ALA A 343 29.60 -9.23 15.74
N ARG A 344 28.37 -9.66 15.40
CA ARG A 344 27.14 -9.09 15.99
C ARG A 344 27.11 -9.31 17.49
N GLU A 345 27.38 -10.54 17.94
CA GLU A 345 27.37 -10.89 19.35
C GLU A 345 28.43 -10.10 20.13
N LYS A 346 29.67 -10.06 19.62
CA LYS A 346 30.77 -9.27 20.23
C LYS A 346 30.44 -7.79 20.33
N ALA A 347 29.93 -7.18 19.26
CA ALA A 347 29.53 -5.78 19.27
C ALA A 347 28.38 -5.54 20.27
N PHE A 348 27.37 -6.41 20.26
CA PHE A 348 26.19 -6.29 21.12
C PHE A 348 26.56 -6.34 22.61
N ILE A 349 27.42 -7.27 23.00
CA ILE A 349 27.89 -7.41 24.39
C ILE A 349 28.55 -6.11 24.88
N GLU A 350 29.42 -5.49 24.08
CA GLU A 350 30.08 -4.23 24.47
C GLU A 350 29.12 -3.05 24.45
N ILE A 351 28.26 -2.93 23.43
CA ILE A 351 27.27 -1.84 23.36
C ILE A 351 26.34 -1.86 24.58
N LYS A 352 25.92 -3.05 25.03
CA LYS A 352 25.03 -3.21 26.18
C LYS A 352 25.66 -2.77 27.52
N LYS A 353 26.98 -2.78 27.66
CA LYS A 353 27.67 -2.29 28.86
C LYS A 353 27.55 -0.78 29.03
N VAL A 354 27.57 -0.05 27.90
CA VAL A 354 27.45 1.42 27.88
C VAL A 354 25.99 1.86 27.81
N LEU A 355 25.16 1.12 27.07
CA LEU A 355 23.75 1.40 26.84
C LEU A 355 22.88 0.21 27.30
N PRO A 356 22.42 0.19 28.57
CA PRO A 356 21.68 -0.95 29.11
C PRO A 356 20.28 -1.12 28.49
N SER A 357 19.70 -0.04 27.97
CA SER A 357 18.36 0.01 27.36
C SER A 357 18.47 0.23 25.84
N ILE A 358 18.80 -0.83 25.10
CA ILE A 358 18.93 -0.80 23.63
C ILE A 358 17.87 -1.66 22.94
N SER A 359 17.28 -1.13 21.87
CA SER A 359 16.46 -1.90 20.94
C SER A 359 17.33 -2.42 19.79
N ILE A 360 17.16 -3.69 19.41
CA ILE A 360 17.92 -4.30 18.32
C ILE A 360 17.04 -4.36 17.08
N SER A 361 17.60 -4.02 15.93
CA SER A 361 16.96 -4.17 14.63
C SER A 361 17.99 -4.64 13.59
N GLU A 362 17.49 -5.21 12.51
CA GLU A 362 18.31 -5.65 11.39
C GLU A 362 17.87 -4.89 10.13
N ASN A 363 18.84 -4.38 9.38
CA ASN A 363 18.62 -3.73 8.10
C ASN A 363 19.04 -4.68 6.96
N GLN A 364 18.29 -4.68 5.86
CA GLN A 364 18.55 -5.50 4.67
C GLN A 364 19.70 -4.98 3.80
N ASP A 365 20.38 -3.91 4.22
CA ASP A 365 21.60 -3.46 3.57
C ASP A 365 22.64 -4.58 3.51
N PHE A 366 23.26 -4.75 2.34
CA PHE A 366 24.33 -5.73 2.10
C PHE A 366 25.72 -5.24 2.53
N ASP A 367 25.78 -4.08 3.18
CA ASP A 367 27.03 -3.56 3.73
C ASP A 367 27.40 -4.30 5.03
N GLN A 368 28.68 -4.36 5.37
CA GLN A 368 29.13 -4.81 6.69
C GLN A 368 29.12 -3.64 7.67
N THR A 369 27.93 -3.13 8.00
CA THR A 369 27.77 -1.93 8.86
C THR A 369 26.97 -2.24 10.13
N ILE A 370 27.42 -1.70 11.25
CA ILE A 370 26.70 -1.67 12.53
C ILE A 370 26.38 -0.21 12.83
N THR A 371 25.10 0.17 12.88
CA THR A 371 24.68 1.53 13.22
C THR A 371 24.15 1.57 14.64
N VAL A 372 24.77 2.38 15.51
CA VAL A 372 24.32 2.61 16.89
C VAL A 372 23.72 4.00 16.97
N LEU A 373 22.43 4.09 17.28
CA LEU A 373 21.74 5.35 17.56
C LEU A 373 21.66 5.56 19.07
N ILE A 374 22.24 6.65 19.55
CA ILE A 374 22.21 7.03 20.96
C ILE A 374 20.97 7.89 21.20
N GLY A 375 20.02 7.36 21.97
CA GLY A 375 18.82 8.06 22.39
C GLY A 375 19.05 8.96 23.61
N ARG A 376 17.99 9.59 24.11
CA ARG A 376 17.99 10.33 25.38
C ARG A 376 18.28 9.34 26.51
N THR A 377 19.37 9.58 27.23
CA THR A 377 19.76 8.85 28.45
C THR A 377 19.19 9.47 29.69
#